data_AF-A0A5J4PXU8-F1
#
_entry.id   AF-A0A5J4PXU8-F1
#
_cell.length_a   1.000
_cell.length_b   1.000
_cell.length_c   1.000
_cell.angle_alpha   90.00
_cell.angle_beta   90.00
_cell.angle_gamma   90.00
#
_symmetry.space_group_name_H-M   'P 1'
#
loop_
_entity.id
_entity.type
_entity.pdbx_description
1 polymer ?
#
loop_
_entity_poly.entity_id
_entity_poly.type
_entity_poly.pdbx_seq_one_letter_code
_entity_poly.pdbx_strand_id
1 'polypeptide(L)'
;EPDVYLQGSANGDNWGTSNAVDRFTVPELSEGANAEFVSPAFAAPALGESDGGVRASIILPGYEWWHTEFIVIKGDLEYRGKDGDQERVSGSTGQRLYINFTAKTGSIK
;
A
#
# COMPACT_ATOMS: atom_id res chain seq x y z
N GLU A 1 3.93 16.21 -0.73
CA GLU A 1 4.37 15.10 -1.61
C GLU A 1 3.25 14.08 -1.72
N PRO A 2 3.20 13.21 -2.75
CA PRO A 2 2.20 12.16 -2.84
C PRO A 2 2.54 11.04 -1.84
N ASP A 3 2.33 11.31 -0.55
CA ASP A 3 2.67 10.37 0.52
C ASP A 3 1.75 9.14 0.46
N VAL A 4 2.37 8.00 0.17
CA VAL A 4 1.75 6.66 0.22
C VAL A 4 2.34 5.91 1.40
N TYR A 5 1.49 5.25 2.19
CA TYR A 5 1.88 4.57 3.43
C TYR A 5 1.58 3.08 3.35
N LEU A 6 2.53 2.27 3.83
CA LEU A 6 2.28 0.88 4.20
C LEU A 6 1.52 0.90 5.53
N GLN A 7 0.52 0.04 5.69
CA GLN A 7 -0.35 0.01 6.87
C GLN A 7 -0.37 -1.39 7.51
N GLY A 8 -0.65 -1.45 8.80
CA GLY A 8 -1.03 -2.68 9.50
C GLY A 8 0.10 -3.69 9.70
N SER A 9 -0.22 -4.98 9.69
CA SER A 9 0.73 -6.00 10.16
C SER A 9 2.06 -6.02 9.42
N ALA A 10 2.09 -5.66 8.13
CA ALA A 10 3.33 -5.55 7.35
C ALA A 10 4.31 -4.49 7.89
N ASN A 11 3.84 -3.44 8.56
CA ASN A 11 4.67 -2.37 9.12
C ASN A 11 4.81 -2.43 10.65
N GLY A 12 4.41 -3.55 11.28
CA GLY A 12 4.42 -3.70 12.74
C GLY A 12 3.14 -3.22 13.42
N ASP A 13 1.98 -3.41 12.78
CA ASP A 13 0.65 -3.03 13.26
C ASP A 13 0.49 -1.52 13.50
N ASN A 14 1.20 -0.70 12.71
CA ASN A 14 0.99 0.74 12.69
C ASN A 14 -0.10 1.12 11.68
N TRP A 15 -1.11 1.84 12.17
CA TRP A 15 -2.24 2.34 11.39
C TRP A 15 -2.23 3.87 11.25
N GLY A 16 -1.19 4.53 11.74
CA GLY A 16 -1.01 5.98 11.67
C GLY A 16 -0.40 6.45 10.35
N THR A 17 -0.79 7.64 9.90
CA THR A 17 -0.36 8.23 8.62
C THR A 17 0.64 9.38 8.78
N SER A 18 1.43 9.37 9.86
CA SER A 18 2.43 10.41 10.16
C SER A 18 3.87 9.91 10.04
N ASN A 19 4.09 8.61 10.17
CA ASN A 19 5.42 8.03 10.28
C ASN A 19 6.11 7.97 8.92
N ALA A 20 7.23 8.68 8.79
CA ALA A 20 8.02 8.70 7.57
C ALA A 20 8.62 7.32 7.22
N VAL A 21 8.86 6.47 8.23
CA VAL A 21 9.43 5.12 8.03
C VAL A 21 8.46 4.16 7.32
N ASP A 22 7.16 4.46 7.33
CA ASP A 22 6.13 3.65 6.69
C ASP A 22 5.79 4.17 5.28
N ARG A 23 6.42 5.27 4.85
CA ARG A 23 6.18 5.87 3.54
C ARG A 23 6.89 5.10 2.45
N PHE A 24 6.22 5.03 1.32
CA PHE A 24 6.82 4.53 0.09
C PHE A 24 7.84 5.54 -0.42
N THR A 25 8.91 5.02 -1.02
CA THR A 25 9.78 5.82 -1.87
C THR A 25 8.99 6.27 -3.09
N VAL A 26 8.90 7.58 -3.29
CA VAL A 26 8.30 8.20 -4.46
C VAL A 26 9.35 8.21 -5.59
N PRO A 27 9.06 7.65 -6.78
CA PRO A 27 9.98 7.73 -7.91
C PRO A 27 10.09 9.17 -8.40
N GLU A 28 11.15 9.49 -9.16
CA GLU A 28 11.26 10.78 -9.84
C GLU A 28 10.01 11.04 -10.69
N LEU A 29 9.25 12.08 -10.34
CA LEU A 29 7.98 12.40 -10.96
C LEU A 29 8.21 13.29 -12.17
N SER A 30 7.78 12.81 -13.34
CA SER A 30 7.66 13.60 -14.56
C SER A 30 6.28 13.40 -15.16
N GLU A 31 5.83 14.32 -16.00
CA GLU A 31 4.58 14.15 -16.75
C GLU A 31 4.66 12.87 -17.59
N GLY A 32 3.70 11.97 -17.41
CA GLY A 32 3.70 10.66 -18.07
C GLY A 32 4.63 9.61 -17.44
N ALA A 33 5.20 9.86 -16.25
CA ALA A 33 6.01 8.88 -15.55
C ALA A 33 5.25 7.56 -15.33
N ASN A 34 5.86 6.46 -15.77
CA ASN A 34 5.37 5.10 -15.61
C ASN A 34 6.35 4.35 -14.69
N ALA A 35 6.34 4.70 -13.41
CA ALA A 35 7.31 4.24 -12.42
C ALA A 35 6.63 3.71 -11.16
N GLU A 36 7.32 2.80 -10.47
CA GLU A 36 6.82 2.18 -9.24
C GLU A 36 7.12 3.05 -8.02
N PHE A 37 6.12 3.25 -7.18
CA PHE A 37 6.28 3.58 -5.76
C PHE A 37 6.66 2.29 -5.04
N VAL A 38 7.62 2.36 -4.12
CA VAL A 38 8.17 1.18 -3.45
C VAL A 38 8.03 1.31 -1.95
N SER A 39 7.33 0.36 -1.31
CA SER A 39 7.18 0.35 0.14
C SER A 39 8.52 0.11 0.85
N PRO A 40 8.61 0.45 2.15
CA PRO A 40 9.58 -0.17 3.06
C PRO A 40 9.46 -1.69 3.01
N ALA A 41 10.53 -2.39 3.40
CA ALA A 41 10.47 -3.84 3.55
C ALA A 41 9.49 -4.20 4.67
N PHE A 42 8.69 -5.25 4.49
CA PHE A 42 7.74 -5.69 5.50
C PHE A 42 8.49 -6.13 6.75
N ALA A 43 8.17 -5.51 7.88
CA ALA A 43 8.78 -5.77 9.17
C ALA A 43 8.27 -7.09 9.80
N ALA A 44 7.06 -7.51 9.42
CA ALA A 44 6.40 -8.72 9.90
C ALA A 44 5.54 -9.33 8.77
N PRO A 45 5.17 -10.62 8.86
CA PRO A 45 4.26 -11.22 7.89
C PRO A 45 2.87 -10.59 7.95
N ALA A 46 2.29 -10.38 6.77
CA ALA A 46 0.90 -9.98 6.60
C ALA A 46 0.11 -11.19 6.09
N LEU A 47 -0.97 -11.57 6.78
CA LEU A 47 -1.71 -12.81 6.51
C LEU A 47 -3.07 -12.51 5.90
N GLY A 48 -3.25 -12.86 4.62
CA GLY A 48 -4.46 -12.63 3.84
C GLY A 48 -5.70 -13.45 4.24
N GLU A 49 -5.60 -14.29 5.26
CA GLU A 49 -6.76 -15.04 5.80
C GLU A 49 -7.55 -14.22 6.85
N SER A 50 -7.10 -12.99 7.16
CA SER A 50 -7.73 -12.10 8.14
C SER A 50 -7.52 -10.63 7.77
N ASP A 51 -7.92 -9.71 8.67
CA ASP A 51 -7.60 -8.29 8.54
C ASP A 51 -6.09 -7.98 8.54
N GLY A 52 -5.22 -8.94 8.85
CA GLY A 52 -3.77 -8.78 8.82
C GLY A 52 -3.10 -8.83 7.44
N GLY A 53 -3.84 -8.89 6.32
CA GLY A 53 -3.27 -8.86 4.97
C GLY A 53 -2.53 -7.55 4.64
N VAL A 54 -1.78 -7.53 3.53
CA VAL A 54 -1.03 -6.34 3.08
C VAL A 54 -2.00 -5.18 2.83
N ARG A 55 -1.70 -4.01 3.40
CA ARG A 55 -2.52 -2.79 3.33
C ARG A 55 -1.65 -1.61 2.93
N ALA A 56 -2.16 -0.74 2.06
CA ALA A 56 -1.53 0.53 1.74
C ALA A 56 -2.59 1.61 1.50
N SER A 57 -2.24 2.86 1.74
CA SER A 57 -3.16 3.98 1.54
C SER A 57 -2.44 5.29 1.26
N ILE A 58 -3.18 6.24 0.72
CA ILE A 58 -2.89 7.67 0.92
C ILE A 58 -3.71 8.19 2.11
N ILE A 59 -3.57 9.48 2.42
CA ILE A 59 -4.44 10.19 3.35
C ILE A 59 -4.93 11.48 2.72
N LEU A 60 -6.23 11.76 2.84
CA LEU A 60 -6.83 13.02 2.40
C LEU A 60 -7.33 13.80 3.62
N PRO A 61 -7.24 15.15 3.61
CA PRO A 61 -7.76 15.96 4.71
C PRO A 61 -9.24 15.65 5.01
N GLY A 62 -9.54 15.30 6.26
CA GLY A 62 -10.90 14.99 6.71
C GLY A 62 -11.36 13.54 6.47
N TYR A 63 -10.49 12.66 5.97
CA TYR A 63 -10.79 11.25 5.77
C TYR A 63 -9.86 10.37 6.59
N GLU A 64 -10.38 9.29 7.17
CA GLU A 64 -9.57 8.19 7.67
C GLU A 64 -8.78 7.50 6.54
N TRP A 65 -7.65 6.89 6.89
CA TRP A 65 -6.73 6.24 5.94
C TRP A 65 -7.41 5.15 5.09
N TRP A 66 -8.31 4.38 5.70
CA TRP A 66 -8.97 3.25 5.05
C TRP A 66 -10.03 3.68 4.02
N HIS A 67 -10.50 4.93 4.06
CA HIS A 67 -11.35 5.48 3.00
C HIS A 67 -10.59 5.62 1.66
N THR A 68 -9.26 5.60 1.71
CA THR A 68 -8.36 5.76 0.56
C THR A 68 -7.34 4.62 0.48
N GLU A 69 -7.70 3.42 0.96
CA GLU A 69 -6.86 2.23 0.81
C GLU A 69 -6.97 1.61 -0.58
N PHE A 70 -5.92 0.86 -0.93
CA PHE A 70 -5.82 0.08 -2.15
C PHE A 70 -4.92 -1.15 -1.91
N ILE A 71 -5.04 -2.12 -2.79
CA ILE A 71 -4.30 -3.39 -2.75
C ILE A 71 -3.91 -3.83 -4.16
N VAL A 72 -2.94 -4.75 -4.25
CA VAL A 72 -2.57 -5.40 -5.50
C VAL A 72 -3.12 -6.82 -5.49
N ILE A 73 -4.02 -7.16 -6.41
CA ILE A 73 -4.60 -8.49 -6.57
C ILE A 73 -4.24 -9.00 -7.96
N LYS A 74 -3.54 -10.14 -8.04
CA LYS A 74 -3.12 -10.77 -9.31
C LYS A 74 -2.37 -9.83 -10.28
N GLY A 75 -1.69 -8.82 -9.73
CA GLY A 75 -0.92 -7.83 -10.50
C GLY A 75 -1.66 -6.52 -10.77
N ASP A 76 -2.97 -6.47 -10.53
CA ASP A 76 -3.78 -5.28 -10.74
C ASP A 76 -3.90 -4.46 -9.46
N LEU A 77 -3.80 -3.14 -9.60
CA LEU A 77 -4.04 -2.21 -8.49
C LEU A 77 -5.54 -1.96 -8.34
N GLU A 78 -6.10 -2.39 -7.22
CA GLU A 78 -7.52 -2.24 -6.89
C GLU A 78 -7.71 -1.25 -5.73
N TYR A 79 -8.63 -0.31 -5.91
CA TYR A 79 -8.99 0.68 -4.90
C TYR A 79 -10.25 0.24 -4.14
N ARG A 80 -10.27 0.37 -2.81
CA ARG A 80 -11.46 0.07 -2.00
C ARG A 80 -12.66 0.92 -2.40
N GLY A 81 -12.43 2.21 -2.63
CA GLY A 81 -13.51 3.15 -2.96
C GLY A 81 -14.59 3.20 -1.88
N LYS A 82 -15.86 3.03 -2.28
CA LYS A 82 -17.02 3.02 -1.37
C LYS A 82 -17.47 1.60 -0.99
N ASP A 83 -16.72 0.59 -1.43
CA ASP A 83 -17.08 -0.80 -1.27
C ASP A 83 -16.62 -1.34 0.10
N GLY A 84 -16.99 -2.59 0.38
CA GLY A 84 -16.58 -3.32 1.56
C GLY A 84 -15.09 -3.69 1.54
N ASP A 85 -14.71 -4.59 2.43
CA ASP A 85 -13.33 -5.08 2.47
C ASP A 85 -13.01 -5.88 1.20
N GLN A 86 -11.82 -5.61 0.64
CA GLN A 86 -11.29 -6.30 -0.54
C GLN A 86 -10.72 -7.67 -0.16
N GLU A 87 -10.52 -8.54 -1.16
CA GLU A 87 -9.71 -9.76 -1.00
C GLU A 87 -8.35 -9.38 -0.37
N ARG A 88 -7.91 -10.16 0.62
CA ARG A 88 -6.66 -9.86 1.34
C ARG A 88 -5.52 -10.70 0.79
N VAL A 89 -4.38 -10.04 0.59
CA VAL A 89 -3.18 -10.66 0.02
C VAL A 89 -2.12 -10.81 1.10
N SER A 90 -1.52 -11.99 1.17
CA SER A 90 -0.43 -12.27 2.11
C SER A 90 0.90 -11.66 1.64
N GLY A 91 1.77 -11.32 2.59
CA GLY A 91 3.14 -10.89 2.37
C GLY A 91 4.06 -11.44 3.45
N SER A 92 5.31 -11.75 3.10
CA SER A 92 6.32 -12.25 4.03
C SER A 92 7.28 -11.15 4.45
N THR A 93 7.86 -11.28 5.65
CA THR A 93 8.92 -10.38 6.13
C THR A 93 10.02 -10.21 5.09
N GLY A 94 10.46 -8.96 4.88
CA GLY A 94 11.50 -8.62 3.92
C GLY A 94 11.00 -8.32 2.49
N GLN A 95 9.81 -8.78 2.12
CA GLN A 95 9.20 -8.40 0.84
C GLN A 95 8.79 -6.93 0.84
N ARG A 96 8.52 -6.39 -0.35
CA ARG A 96 8.04 -5.03 -0.56
C ARG A 96 6.82 -5.02 -1.47
N LEU A 97 5.98 -4.02 -1.30
CA LEU A 97 4.88 -3.70 -2.18
C LEU A 97 5.32 -2.64 -3.19
N TYR A 98 5.09 -2.92 -4.46
CA TYR A 98 5.42 -2.08 -5.60
C TYR A 98 4.13 -1.67 -6.29
N ILE A 99 3.91 -0.38 -6.49
CA ILE A 99 2.69 0.15 -7.09
C ILE A 99 3.02 1.11 -8.20
N ASN A 100 2.42 0.89 -9.36
CA ASN A 100 2.46 1.80 -10.49
C ASN A 100 1.07 2.39 -10.72
N PHE A 101 0.86 3.64 -10.29
CA PHE A 101 -0.44 4.30 -10.42
C PHE A 101 -0.82 4.63 -11.88
N THR A 102 0.18 4.84 -12.75
CA THR A 102 -0.03 5.14 -14.19
C THR A 102 -0.50 3.90 -14.94
N ALA A 103 0.21 2.78 -14.75
CA ALA A 103 -0.16 1.50 -15.35
C ALA A 103 -1.33 0.81 -14.64
N LYS A 104 -1.67 1.23 -13.41
CA LYS A 104 -2.65 0.59 -12.51
C LYS A 104 -2.30 -0.87 -12.20
N THR A 105 -1.02 -1.11 -11.97
CA THR A 105 -0.49 -2.44 -11.66
C THR A 105 0.34 -2.41 -10.39
N GLY A 106 0.69 -3.58 -9.88
CA GLY A 106 1.66 -3.71 -8.81
C GLY A 106 2.15 -5.13 -8.60
N SER A 107 3.01 -5.29 -7.60
CA SER A 107 3.51 -6.61 -7.20
C SER A 107 3.97 -6.61 -5.74
N ILE A 108 4.01 -7.81 -5.14
CA ILE A 108 4.69 -8.06 -3.86
C ILE A 108 5.87 -8.98 -4.18
N LYS A 109 7.10 -8.51 -3.91
CA LYS A 109 8.34 -9.25 -4.17
C LYS A 109 9.34 -9.05 -3.04
#